data_AF-A0A9X3RY98-F1
#
_entry.id   AF-A0A9X3RY98-F1
#
_cell.length_a   1.000
_cell.length_b   1.000
_cell.length_c   1.000
_cell.angle_alpha   90.00
_cell.angle_beta   90.00
_cell.angle_gamma   90.00
#
_symmetry.space_group_name_H-M   'P 1'
#
loop_
_entity.id
_entity.type
_entity.pdbx_description
1 polymer ?
#
loop_
_entity_poly.entity_id
_entity_poly.type
_entity_poly.pdbx_seq_one_letter_code
_entity_poly.pdbx_strand_id
1 'polypeptide(L)'
;MIVDLTVAPPWPSEPPRSAGPGGLVKLDGGVARRAMRSDGQLALVEAAWRDDQVLLRAHADTEDAARHALARMRFVLSLDDDLEPFHRAHRRDPLLGRIIKARPKLRLLRKPEPFEALAWAIIEQLIDTQRAGNIAWAFTRRHGTQHPQGPWIAPTAEQFANAAALEAAGLAPTQSRTLSKVARAVATHQLDPDDDDQRRLAAMPGVGEWTIAHLNLFGRGRYDVPLAKDVGMRNAYARVAGVRTGSVTEEEFKTVLDLYTPFQGLAAMYIVAAGWRPGARWSQSPHDLRRR
;
A
#
# COMPACT_ATOMS: atom_id res chain seq x y z
N MET A 1 12.74 -9.68 -23.79
CA MET A 1 13.13 -10.94 -23.13
C MET A 1 12.09 -11.36 -22.10
N ILE A 2 12.03 -12.64 -21.78
CA ILE A 2 11.08 -13.23 -20.82
C ILE A 2 11.88 -13.99 -19.76
N VAL A 3 11.61 -13.72 -18.48
CA VAL A 3 12.23 -14.43 -17.34
C VAL A 3 11.13 -14.94 -16.42
N ASP A 4 11.19 -16.23 -16.12
CA ASP A 4 10.25 -16.91 -15.22
C ASP A 4 10.90 -17.19 -13.86
N LEU A 5 10.11 -17.09 -12.79
CA LEU A 5 10.52 -17.38 -11.42
C LEU A 5 9.37 -18.05 -10.68
N THR A 6 9.66 -19.18 -10.04
CA THR A 6 8.72 -19.81 -9.10
C THR A 6 9.10 -19.42 -7.68
N VAL A 7 8.14 -18.93 -6.91
CA VAL A 7 8.31 -18.56 -5.51
C VAL A 7 7.45 -19.49 -4.66
N ALA A 8 8.02 -20.05 -3.60
CA ALA A 8 7.30 -20.71 -2.52
C ALA A 8 7.28 -19.75 -1.31
N PRO A 9 6.19 -18.98 -1.10
CA PRO A 9 6.11 -18.03 -0.01
C PRO A 9 6.27 -18.72 1.35
N PRO A 10 6.97 -18.13 2.35
CA PRO A 10 7.12 -18.72 3.67
C PRO A 10 5.80 -18.79 4.46
N TRP A 11 4.77 -18.08 4.00
CA TRP A 11 3.41 -18.15 4.53
C TRP A 11 2.40 -18.31 3.39
N PRO A 12 1.24 -18.97 3.57
CA PRO A 12 0.26 -19.12 2.49
C PRO A 12 -0.14 -17.80 1.81
N SER A 13 -0.24 -17.83 0.48
CA SER A 13 -0.61 -16.68 -0.36
C SER A 13 -1.85 -16.99 -1.20
N GLU A 14 -2.67 -15.99 -1.49
CA GLU A 14 -3.78 -16.06 -2.44
C GLU A 14 -3.74 -14.83 -3.37
N PRO A 15 -4.31 -14.91 -4.59
CA PRO A 15 -4.44 -13.74 -5.44
C PRO A 15 -5.12 -12.58 -4.68
N PRO A 16 -4.61 -11.34 -4.78
CA PRO A 16 -5.26 -10.19 -4.15
C PRO A 16 -6.73 -10.11 -4.57
N ARG A 17 -7.63 -9.81 -3.61
CA ARG A 17 -9.07 -9.67 -3.90
C ARG A 17 -9.44 -8.32 -4.52
N SER A 18 -8.51 -7.38 -4.50
CA SER A 18 -8.66 -6.05 -5.08
C SER A 18 -7.30 -5.59 -5.60
N ALA A 19 -7.30 -4.90 -6.73
CA ALA A 19 -6.11 -4.31 -7.33
C ALA A 19 -5.62 -3.04 -6.59
N GLY A 20 -6.36 -2.63 -5.55
CA GLY A 20 -6.15 -1.36 -4.88
C GLY A 20 -6.58 -0.17 -5.75
N PRO A 21 -6.54 1.04 -5.19
CA PRO A 21 -6.88 2.26 -5.90
C PRO A 21 -5.78 2.66 -6.91
N GLY A 22 -6.18 3.41 -7.94
CA GLY A 22 -5.26 3.92 -8.98
C GLY A 22 -5.08 3.02 -10.21
N GLY A 23 -5.65 1.80 -10.22
CA GLY A 23 -5.80 0.97 -11.43
C GLY A 23 -4.50 0.43 -12.05
N LEU A 24 -3.42 0.48 -11.27
CA LEU A 24 -2.04 0.19 -11.66
C LEU A 24 -1.69 -1.30 -11.59
N VAL A 25 -2.30 -2.05 -10.67
CA VAL A 25 -2.38 -3.51 -10.72
C VAL A 25 -3.63 -3.89 -11.51
N LYS A 26 -3.55 -4.93 -12.34
CA LYS A 26 -4.70 -5.56 -12.98
C LYS A 26 -4.85 -6.97 -12.45
N LEU A 27 -6.09 -7.36 -12.14
CA LEU A 27 -6.43 -8.71 -11.70
C LEU A 27 -7.39 -9.28 -12.73
N ASP A 28 -7.01 -10.40 -13.35
CA ASP A 28 -7.83 -11.09 -14.35
C ASP A 28 -7.61 -12.60 -14.24
N GLY A 29 -8.69 -13.38 -14.15
CA GLY A 29 -8.61 -14.85 -14.11
C GLY A 29 -7.70 -15.45 -13.03
N GLY A 30 -7.51 -14.77 -11.89
CA GLY A 30 -6.57 -15.21 -10.83
C GLY A 30 -5.09 -14.88 -11.10
N VAL A 31 -4.82 -14.08 -12.14
CA VAL A 31 -3.50 -13.53 -12.46
C VAL A 31 -3.43 -12.06 -12.08
N ALA A 32 -2.38 -11.68 -11.36
CA ALA A 32 -2.07 -10.28 -11.09
C ALA A 32 -1.03 -9.77 -12.09
N ARG A 33 -1.29 -8.63 -12.72
CA ARG A 33 -0.38 -7.99 -13.68
C ARG A 33 0.00 -6.60 -13.20
N ARG A 34 1.29 -6.28 -13.26
CA ARG A 34 1.81 -4.94 -12.92
C ARG A 34 2.90 -4.55 -13.90
N ALA A 35 2.72 -3.41 -14.57
CA ALA A 35 3.80 -2.78 -15.31
C ALA A 35 4.53 -1.76 -14.43
N MET A 36 5.85 -1.67 -14.58
CA MET A 36 6.71 -0.79 -13.79
C MET A 36 7.91 -0.33 -14.62
N ARG A 37 8.62 0.69 -14.12
CA ARG A 37 9.97 0.98 -14.60
C ARG A 37 10.95 0.09 -13.84
N SER A 38 11.93 -0.44 -14.55
CA SER A 38 12.94 -1.36 -14.01
C SER A 38 14.25 -1.06 -14.72
N ASP A 39 15.25 -0.56 -14.00
CA ASP A 39 16.55 -0.12 -14.54
C ASP A 39 16.44 0.83 -15.76
N GLY A 40 15.53 1.81 -15.65
CA GLY A 40 15.28 2.79 -16.72
C GLY A 40 14.44 2.26 -17.89
N GLN A 41 14.15 0.96 -17.92
CA GLN A 41 13.34 0.30 -18.95
C GLN A 41 11.92 0.04 -18.48
N LEU A 42 11.03 -0.32 -19.40
CA LEU A 42 9.68 -0.75 -19.05
C LEU A 42 9.68 -2.27 -18.84
N ALA A 43 9.02 -2.71 -17.78
CA ALA A 43 8.81 -4.12 -17.51
C ALA A 43 7.34 -4.40 -17.20
N LEU A 44 6.87 -5.57 -17.57
CA LEU A 44 5.58 -6.12 -17.15
C LEU A 44 5.82 -7.42 -16.39
N VAL A 45 5.22 -7.55 -15.21
CA VAL A 45 5.23 -8.80 -14.46
C VAL A 45 3.82 -9.35 -14.32
N GLU A 46 3.67 -10.64 -14.57
CA GLU A 46 2.47 -11.42 -14.32
C GLU A 46 2.73 -12.39 -13.16
N ALA A 47 1.74 -12.55 -12.28
CA ALA A 47 1.80 -13.45 -11.14
C ALA A 47 0.58 -14.37 -11.14
N ALA A 48 0.80 -15.68 -11.12
CA ALA A 48 -0.24 -16.70 -11.06
C ALA A 48 -0.02 -17.62 -9.86
N TRP A 49 -1.09 -17.97 -9.17
CA TRP A 49 -1.04 -18.86 -8.01
C TRP A 49 -1.33 -20.30 -8.44
N ARG A 50 -0.50 -21.23 -7.99
CA ARG A 50 -0.61 -22.68 -8.22
C ARG A 50 -0.27 -23.38 -6.92
N ASP A 51 -1.28 -23.97 -6.28
CA ASP A 51 -1.17 -24.63 -4.98
C ASP A 51 -0.54 -23.72 -3.91
N ASP A 52 0.64 -24.07 -3.42
CA ASP A 52 1.45 -23.33 -2.44
C ASP A 52 2.53 -22.44 -3.09
N GLN A 53 2.60 -22.40 -4.41
CA GLN A 53 3.56 -21.63 -5.19
C GLN A 53 2.93 -20.45 -5.94
N VAL A 54 3.77 -19.46 -6.24
CA VAL A 54 3.45 -18.33 -7.11
C VAL A 54 4.42 -18.31 -8.27
N LEU A 55 3.89 -18.43 -9.49
CA LEU A 55 4.63 -18.33 -10.74
C LEU A 55 4.65 -16.87 -11.17
N LEU A 56 5.84 -16.31 -11.27
CA LEU A 56 6.08 -14.95 -11.76
C LEU A 56 6.73 -15.01 -13.14
N ARG A 57 6.23 -14.19 -14.07
CA ARG A 57 6.80 -14.02 -15.41
C ARG A 57 7.02 -12.55 -15.68
N ALA A 58 8.26 -12.16 -15.97
CA ALA A 58 8.62 -10.80 -16.33
C ALA A 58 8.94 -10.68 -17.82
N HIS A 59 8.44 -9.62 -18.43
CA HIS A 59 8.74 -9.20 -19.79
C HIS A 59 9.46 -7.85 -19.72
N ALA A 60 10.70 -7.78 -20.19
CA ALA A 60 11.50 -6.55 -20.24
C ALA A 60 12.54 -6.65 -21.37
N ASP A 61 13.17 -5.55 -21.75
CA ASP A 61 14.17 -5.54 -22.84
C ASP A 61 15.46 -6.29 -22.45
N THR A 62 15.89 -6.15 -21.20
CA THR A 62 17.09 -6.81 -20.64
C THR A 62 16.75 -7.83 -19.56
N GLU A 63 17.70 -8.72 -19.24
CA GLU A 63 17.53 -9.75 -18.21
C GLU A 63 17.57 -9.13 -16.82
N ASP A 64 18.50 -8.18 -16.61
CA ASP A 64 18.62 -7.42 -15.38
C ASP A 64 17.31 -6.68 -15.05
N ALA A 65 16.75 -5.94 -16.02
CA ALA A 65 15.46 -5.28 -15.84
C ALA A 65 14.33 -6.27 -15.54
N ALA A 66 14.33 -7.46 -16.15
CA ALA A 66 13.34 -8.49 -15.86
C ALA A 66 13.50 -9.05 -14.43
N ARG A 67 14.73 -9.33 -13.99
CA ARG A 67 15.03 -9.83 -12.64
C ARG A 67 14.72 -8.78 -11.57
N HIS A 68 15.07 -7.52 -11.79
CA HIS A 68 14.70 -6.43 -10.90
C HIS A 68 13.16 -6.30 -10.81
N ALA A 69 12.44 -6.36 -11.93
CA ALA A 69 10.98 -6.30 -11.92
C ALA A 69 10.34 -7.48 -11.18
N LEU A 70 10.88 -8.70 -11.32
CA LEU A 70 10.46 -9.87 -10.54
C LEU A 70 10.62 -9.63 -9.04
N ALA A 71 11.76 -9.07 -8.61
CA ALA A 71 12.00 -8.73 -7.21
C ALA A 71 11.00 -7.67 -6.70
N ARG A 72 10.76 -6.61 -7.47
CA ARG A 72 9.75 -5.59 -7.12
C ARG A 72 8.33 -6.16 -7.08
N MET A 73 7.97 -7.10 -7.95
CA MET A 73 6.66 -7.77 -7.89
C MET A 73 6.51 -8.67 -6.65
N ARG A 74 7.56 -9.38 -6.24
CA ARG A 74 7.56 -10.12 -4.95
C ARG A 74 7.30 -9.19 -3.79
N PHE A 75 7.92 -8.01 -3.78
CA PHE A 75 7.69 -6.98 -2.78
C PHE A 75 6.24 -6.45 -2.82
N VAL A 76 5.73 -6.11 -4.00
CA VAL A 76 4.34 -5.64 -4.21
C VAL A 76 3.32 -6.62 -3.62
N LEU A 77 3.50 -7.92 -3.88
CA LEU A 77 2.62 -8.97 -3.41
C LEU A 77 2.96 -9.46 -1.98
N SER A 78 3.97 -8.87 -1.35
CA SER A 78 4.52 -9.27 -0.05
C SER A 78 4.79 -10.78 0.02
N LEU A 79 5.31 -11.39 -1.05
CA LEU A 79 5.46 -12.87 -1.14
C LEU A 79 6.53 -13.41 -0.21
N ASP A 80 7.51 -12.59 0.16
CA ASP A 80 8.65 -12.99 0.96
C ASP A 80 8.42 -12.82 2.47
N ASP A 81 7.29 -12.22 2.85
CA ASP A 81 6.95 -12.02 4.25
C ASP A 81 6.49 -13.31 4.90
N ASP A 82 7.15 -13.68 6.00
CA ASP A 82 6.66 -14.69 6.93
C ASP A 82 5.66 -14.06 7.92
N LEU A 83 4.40 -14.49 7.84
CA LEU A 83 3.32 -14.01 8.70
C LEU A 83 3.03 -14.97 9.86
N GLU A 84 3.75 -16.09 9.98
CA GLU A 84 3.54 -17.03 11.08
C GLU A 84 3.65 -16.35 12.46
N PRO A 85 4.66 -15.50 12.76
CA PRO A 85 4.78 -14.88 14.07
C PRO A 85 3.54 -14.06 14.46
N PHE A 86 3.01 -13.28 13.52
CA PHE A 86 1.80 -12.48 13.70
C PHE A 86 0.58 -13.36 13.93
N HIS A 87 0.39 -14.39 13.09
CA HIS A 87 -0.74 -15.31 13.22
C HIS A 87 -0.68 -16.09 14.53
N ARG A 88 0.49 -16.59 14.92
CA ARG A 88 0.68 -17.33 16.17
C ARG A 88 0.33 -16.48 17.39
N ALA A 89 0.78 -15.21 17.40
CA ALA A 89 0.52 -14.27 18.47
C ALA A 89 -0.97 -13.87 18.58
N HIS A 90 -1.65 -13.67 17.44
CA HIS A 90 -2.97 -13.00 17.42
C HIS A 90 -4.14 -13.85 16.92
N ARG A 91 -3.95 -15.13 16.53
CA ARG A 91 -5.07 -16.00 16.08
C ARG A 91 -6.18 -16.23 17.10
N ARG A 92 -5.90 -16.02 18.40
CA ARG A 92 -6.89 -16.10 19.49
C ARG A 92 -7.33 -14.72 20.01
N ASP A 93 -6.80 -13.65 19.41
CA ASP A 93 -7.18 -12.30 19.77
C ASP A 93 -8.70 -12.09 19.52
N PRO A 94 -9.42 -11.44 20.43
CA PRO A 94 -10.87 -11.27 20.28
C PRO A 94 -11.30 -10.48 19.03
N LEU A 95 -10.47 -9.55 18.57
CA LEU A 95 -10.70 -8.75 17.36
C LEU A 95 -10.05 -9.42 16.13
N LEU A 96 -8.71 -9.57 16.16
CA LEU A 96 -7.94 -10.05 15.01
C LEU A 96 -8.10 -11.55 14.77
N GLY A 97 -8.33 -12.37 15.80
CA GLY A 97 -8.43 -13.82 15.65
C GLY A 97 -9.55 -14.24 14.71
N ARG A 98 -10.69 -13.54 14.74
CA ARG A 98 -11.81 -13.75 13.80
C ARG A 98 -11.43 -13.36 12.37
N ILE A 99 -10.71 -12.25 12.20
CA ILE A 99 -10.27 -11.76 10.89
C ILE A 99 -9.24 -12.71 10.29
N ILE A 100 -8.24 -13.12 11.08
CA ILE A 100 -7.21 -14.09 10.74
C ILE A 100 -7.86 -15.41 10.29
N LYS A 101 -8.82 -15.95 11.05
CA LYS A 101 -9.55 -17.16 10.68
C LYS A 101 -10.32 -17.00 9.36
N ALA A 102 -10.92 -15.83 9.13
CA ALA A 102 -11.70 -15.57 7.92
C ALA A 102 -10.83 -15.28 6.67
N ARG A 103 -9.58 -14.84 6.86
CA ARG A 103 -8.63 -14.52 5.79
C ARG A 103 -7.20 -14.93 6.16
N PRO A 104 -6.91 -16.24 6.26
CA PRO A 104 -5.61 -16.73 6.73
C PRO A 104 -4.45 -16.43 5.77
N LYS A 105 -4.77 -16.21 4.49
CA LYS A 105 -3.82 -15.92 3.40
C LYS A 105 -3.72 -14.43 3.06
N LEU A 106 -4.31 -13.54 3.89
CA LEU A 106 -4.30 -12.11 3.63
C LEU A 106 -2.87 -11.56 3.70
N ARG A 107 -2.43 -10.96 2.58
CA ARG A 107 -1.17 -10.25 2.45
C ARG A 107 -1.42 -8.79 2.09
N LEU A 108 -0.50 -7.92 2.48
CA LEU A 108 -0.51 -6.51 2.10
C LEU A 108 -0.14 -6.35 0.62
N LEU A 109 -0.88 -5.54 -0.12
CA LEU A 109 -0.46 -5.08 -1.44
C LEU A 109 0.33 -3.78 -1.28
N ARG A 110 1.61 -3.81 -1.67
CA ARG A 110 2.57 -2.71 -1.57
C ARG A 110 2.72 -1.98 -2.91
N LYS A 111 3.49 -0.90 -2.92
CA LYS A 111 3.90 -0.20 -4.15
C LYS A 111 5.27 -0.69 -4.59
N PRO A 112 5.52 -0.81 -5.91
CA PRO A 112 6.79 -1.30 -6.40
C PRO A 112 7.91 -0.33 -6.14
N GLU A 113 7.71 0.95 -5.83
CA GLU A 113 8.81 1.87 -5.51
C GLU A 113 8.48 2.72 -4.28
N PRO A 114 9.45 3.02 -3.39
CA PRO A 114 9.22 3.90 -2.24
C PRO A 114 8.64 5.26 -2.64
N PHE A 115 9.13 5.86 -3.74
CA PHE A 115 8.56 7.10 -4.26
C PHE A 115 7.09 6.96 -4.68
N GLU A 116 6.68 5.84 -5.29
CA GLU A 116 5.28 5.60 -5.66
C GLU A 116 4.38 5.55 -4.40
N ALA A 117 4.86 4.94 -3.31
CA ALA A 117 4.15 4.95 -2.03
C ALA A 117 4.08 6.34 -1.39
N LEU A 118 5.16 7.13 -1.45
CA LEU A 118 5.19 8.50 -0.93
C LEU A 118 4.27 9.43 -1.72
N ALA A 119 4.30 9.37 -3.04
CA ALA A 119 3.41 10.14 -3.91
C ALA A 119 1.95 9.79 -3.65
N TRP A 120 1.64 8.50 -3.54
CA TRP A 120 0.31 8.03 -3.16
C TRP A 120 -0.15 8.59 -1.82
N ALA A 121 0.72 8.50 -0.78
CA ALA A 121 0.40 9.03 0.54
C ALA A 121 0.06 10.53 0.49
N ILE A 122 0.85 11.35 -0.22
CA ILE A 122 0.59 12.79 -0.35
C ILE A 122 -0.73 13.06 -1.10
N ILE A 123 -1.02 12.30 -2.16
CA ILE A 123 -2.30 12.41 -2.90
C ILE A 123 -3.49 12.08 -2.00
N GLU A 124 -3.37 11.05 -1.16
CA GLU A 124 -4.46 10.58 -0.29
C GLU A 124 -4.70 11.45 0.95
N GLN A 125 -3.78 12.35 1.31
CA GLN A 125 -3.95 13.22 2.48
C GLN A 125 -5.32 13.92 2.51
N LEU A 126 -6.02 13.78 3.64
CA LEU A 126 -7.26 14.50 3.96
C LEU A 126 -8.47 14.21 3.02
N ILE A 127 -8.36 13.24 2.12
CA ILE A 127 -9.44 12.82 1.23
C ILE A 127 -9.68 11.32 1.34
N ASP A 128 -10.81 10.84 0.82
CA ASP A 128 -11.08 9.42 0.77
C ASP A 128 -10.27 8.72 -0.34
N THR A 129 -9.99 7.43 -0.13
CA THR A 129 -9.18 6.59 -1.03
C THR A 129 -9.74 6.52 -2.46
N GLN A 130 -11.06 6.63 -2.66
CA GLN A 130 -11.67 6.60 -3.99
C GLN A 130 -11.36 7.90 -4.74
N ARG A 131 -11.51 9.05 -4.09
CA ARG A 131 -11.13 10.35 -4.65
C ARG A 131 -9.63 10.42 -4.95
N ALA A 132 -8.79 9.97 -4.03
CA ALA A 132 -7.34 9.86 -4.24
C ALA A 132 -7.01 8.98 -5.46
N GLY A 133 -7.68 7.84 -5.58
CA GLY A 133 -7.54 6.93 -6.72
C GLY A 133 -7.92 7.57 -8.05
N ASN A 134 -8.99 8.36 -8.08
CA ASN A 134 -9.43 9.08 -9.28
C ASN A 134 -8.42 10.14 -9.71
N ILE A 135 -7.88 10.92 -8.76
CA ILE A 135 -6.85 11.94 -9.04
C ILE A 135 -5.57 11.28 -9.55
N ALA A 136 -5.08 10.25 -8.85
CA ALA A 136 -3.88 9.52 -9.24
C ALA A 136 -4.03 8.89 -10.64
N TRP A 137 -5.21 8.35 -10.95
CA TRP A 137 -5.51 7.78 -12.26
C TRP A 137 -5.59 8.85 -13.36
N ALA A 138 -6.26 9.97 -13.11
CA ALA A 138 -6.33 11.09 -14.04
C ALA A 138 -4.93 11.61 -14.40
N PHE A 139 -4.07 11.77 -13.39
CA PHE A 139 -2.68 12.18 -13.58
C PHE A 139 -1.88 11.12 -14.35
N THR A 140 -2.00 9.84 -13.97
CA THR A 140 -1.32 8.72 -14.65
C THR A 140 -1.71 8.62 -16.12
N ARG A 141 -2.99 8.77 -16.47
CA ARG A 141 -3.43 8.70 -17.87
C ARG A 141 -2.87 9.83 -18.73
N ARG A 142 -2.60 11.00 -18.14
CA ARG A 142 -2.12 12.19 -18.85
C ARG A 142 -0.60 12.25 -18.92
N HIS A 143 0.08 11.81 -17.85
CA HIS A 143 1.52 12.01 -17.68
C HIS A 143 2.31 10.70 -17.52
N GLY A 144 1.65 9.59 -17.20
CA GLY A 144 2.30 8.29 -17.06
C GLY A 144 2.65 7.65 -18.41
N THR A 145 3.13 6.41 -18.34
CA THR A 145 3.48 5.62 -19.52
C THR A 145 2.63 4.36 -19.57
N GLN A 146 2.08 4.04 -20.73
CA GLN A 146 1.39 2.78 -20.94
C GLN A 146 2.38 1.75 -21.49
N HIS A 147 2.46 0.58 -20.85
CA HIS A 147 3.26 -0.53 -21.39
C HIS A 147 2.64 -0.99 -22.72
N PRO A 148 3.42 -1.42 -23.72
CA PRO A 148 2.89 -1.90 -25.01
C PRO A 148 1.84 -3.01 -24.89
N GLN A 149 1.90 -3.79 -23.81
CA GLN A 149 0.95 -4.86 -23.52
C GLN A 149 -0.31 -4.41 -22.73
N GLY A 150 -0.47 -3.11 -22.47
CA GLY A 150 -1.73 -2.53 -21.97
C GLY A 150 -1.68 -1.88 -20.57
N PRO A 151 -1.08 -2.49 -19.52
CA PRO A 151 -1.08 -1.89 -18.19
C PRO A 151 -0.32 -0.56 -18.12
N TRP A 152 -0.79 0.33 -17.24
CA TRP A 152 -0.16 1.63 -17.00
C TRP A 152 0.93 1.55 -15.96
N ILE A 153 1.93 2.39 -16.13
CA ILE A 153 3.09 2.56 -15.25
C ILE A 153 2.89 3.86 -14.48
N ALA A 154 3.26 3.84 -13.19
CA ALA A 154 3.19 5.04 -12.36
C ALA A 154 4.08 6.16 -12.95
N PRO A 155 3.66 7.43 -12.87
CA PRO A 155 4.50 8.54 -13.29
C PRO A 155 5.78 8.65 -12.45
N THR A 156 6.85 9.16 -13.07
CA THR A 156 8.16 9.35 -12.40
C THR A 156 8.17 10.60 -11.52
N ALA A 157 9.22 10.75 -10.71
CA ALA A 157 9.41 11.93 -9.87
C ALA A 157 9.49 13.22 -10.72
N GLU A 158 10.15 13.16 -11.88
CA GLU A 158 10.24 14.29 -12.82
C GLU A 158 8.85 14.70 -13.31
N GLN A 159 7.98 13.72 -13.59
CA GLN A 159 6.62 13.97 -14.07
C GLN A 159 5.74 14.59 -12.98
N PHE A 160 5.91 14.16 -11.72
CA PHE A 160 5.21 14.75 -10.57
C PHE A 160 5.76 16.13 -10.14
N ALA A 161 6.91 16.58 -10.63
CA ALA A 161 7.53 17.86 -10.25
C ALA A 161 6.83 19.11 -10.81
N ASN A 162 5.68 18.96 -11.46
CA ASN A 162 4.85 20.05 -11.98
C ASN A 162 3.54 20.20 -11.16
N ALA A 163 3.49 21.21 -10.28
CA ALA A 163 2.34 21.46 -9.42
C ALA A 163 1.08 21.84 -10.21
N ALA A 164 1.19 22.59 -11.31
CA ALA A 164 0.04 22.96 -12.12
C ALA A 164 -0.60 21.75 -12.82
N ALA A 165 0.22 20.77 -13.23
CA ALA A 165 -0.28 19.51 -13.78
C ALA A 165 -1.03 18.66 -12.74
N LEU A 166 -0.55 18.66 -11.49
CA LEU A 166 -1.22 18.02 -10.37
C LEU A 166 -2.57 18.68 -10.03
N GLU A 167 -2.61 20.02 -9.98
CA GLU A 167 -3.85 20.77 -9.77
C GLU A 167 -4.86 20.54 -10.91
N ALA A 168 -4.39 20.47 -12.16
CA ALA A 168 -5.22 20.13 -13.30
C ALA A 168 -5.80 18.69 -13.24
N ALA A 169 -5.16 17.78 -12.50
CA ALA A 169 -5.69 16.45 -12.21
C ALA A 169 -6.64 16.42 -10.99
N GLY A 170 -6.87 17.57 -10.35
CA GLY A 170 -7.81 17.74 -9.23
C GLY A 170 -7.17 17.64 -7.85
N LEU A 171 -5.84 17.61 -7.74
CA LEU A 171 -5.14 17.63 -6.46
C LEU A 171 -5.17 19.04 -5.84
N ALA A 172 -5.40 19.14 -4.53
CA ALA A 172 -5.51 20.44 -3.87
C ALA A 172 -4.19 21.23 -3.96
N PRO A 173 -4.21 22.59 -4.06
CA PRO A 173 -2.99 23.37 -4.27
C PRO A 173 -1.88 23.15 -3.23
N THR A 174 -2.25 22.91 -1.96
CA THR A 174 -1.28 22.58 -0.91
C THR A 174 -0.59 21.24 -1.15
N GLN A 175 -1.36 20.19 -1.42
CA GLN A 175 -0.84 18.86 -1.76
C GLN A 175 -0.02 18.89 -3.06
N SER A 176 -0.47 19.63 -4.08
CA SER A 176 0.25 19.80 -5.35
C SER A 176 1.61 20.45 -5.16
N ARG A 177 1.71 21.49 -4.32
CA ARG A 177 3.00 22.10 -3.95
C ARG A 177 3.89 21.14 -3.19
N THR A 178 3.35 20.43 -2.19
CA THR A 178 4.12 19.43 -1.43
C THR A 178 4.65 18.32 -2.32
N LEU A 179 3.79 17.68 -3.11
CA LEU A 179 4.17 16.58 -3.99
C LEU A 179 5.17 17.05 -5.06
N SER A 180 4.94 18.20 -5.70
CA SER A 180 5.89 18.75 -6.67
C SER A 180 7.27 19.03 -6.05
N LYS A 181 7.32 19.58 -4.83
CA LYS A 181 8.57 19.84 -4.13
C LYS A 181 9.31 18.54 -3.77
N VAL A 182 8.59 17.57 -3.22
CA VAL A 182 9.12 16.23 -2.89
C VAL A 182 9.63 15.54 -4.15
N ALA A 183 8.83 15.49 -5.20
CA ALA A 183 9.17 14.86 -6.45
C ALA A 183 10.40 15.49 -7.11
N ARG A 184 10.53 16.82 -7.06
CA ARG A 184 11.75 17.50 -7.52
C ARG A 184 12.99 17.11 -6.72
N ALA A 185 12.89 17.04 -5.40
CA ALA A 185 14.01 16.62 -4.56
C ALA A 185 14.43 15.17 -4.83
N VAL A 186 13.47 14.28 -5.13
CA VAL A 186 13.75 12.90 -5.53
C VAL A 186 14.40 12.84 -6.91
N ALA A 187 13.85 13.55 -7.89
CA ALA A 187 14.37 13.61 -9.27
C ALA A 187 15.80 14.19 -9.34
N THR A 188 16.18 15.06 -8.41
CA THR A 188 17.54 15.62 -8.32
C THR A 188 18.44 14.91 -7.31
N HIS A 189 18.02 13.74 -6.81
CA HIS A 189 18.75 12.94 -5.81
C HIS A 189 19.07 13.67 -4.49
N GLN A 190 18.34 14.74 -4.19
CA GLN A 190 18.39 15.45 -2.91
C GLN A 190 17.51 14.79 -1.85
N LEU A 191 16.71 13.80 -2.20
CA LEU A 191 15.90 13.06 -1.25
C LEU A 191 15.76 11.63 -1.77
N ASP A 192 16.12 10.66 -0.96
CA ASP A 192 15.85 9.25 -1.25
C ASP A 192 14.68 8.77 -0.37
N PRO A 193 13.53 8.41 -0.95
CA PRO A 193 12.41 7.88 -0.20
C PRO A 193 12.64 6.49 0.39
N ASP A 194 13.73 5.80 0.07
CA ASP A 194 14.11 4.53 0.73
C ASP A 194 15.05 4.73 1.93
N ASP A 195 15.64 5.92 2.09
CA ASP A 195 16.60 6.22 3.17
C ASP A 195 15.99 6.05 4.56
N ASP A 196 16.66 5.28 5.41
CA ASP A 196 16.27 5.05 6.79
C ASP A 196 16.25 6.33 7.64
N ASP A 197 17.08 7.32 7.32
CA ASP A 197 17.04 8.63 7.98
C ASP A 197 15.89 9.49 7.45
N GLN A 198 14.78 9.48 8.20
CA GLN A 198 13.56 10.17 7.81
C GLN A 198 13.59 11.68 8.10
N ARG A 199 14.67 12.23 8.69
CA ARG A 199 14.74 13.65 9.07
C ARG A 199 14.56 14.59 7.87
N ARG A 200 15.21 14.28 6.74
CA ARG A 200 15.08 15.09 5.52
C ARG A 200 13.66 15.07 4.98
N LEU A 201 13.04 13.88 4.99
CA LEU A 201 11.66 13.70 4.56
C LEU A 201 10.68 14.44 5.49
N ALA A 202 10.86 14.33 6.81
CA ALA A 202 10.04 15.00 7.83
C ALA A 202 10.19 16.53 7.82
N ALA A 203 11.32 17.06 7.35
CA ALA A 203 11.54 18.49 7.19
C ALA A 203 10.78 19.08 5.97
N MET A 204 10.20 18.24 5.10
CA MET A 204 9.47 18.72 3.92
C MET A 204 8.08 19.25 4.31
N PRO A 205 7.72 20.49 3.93
CA PRO A 205 6.41 21.05 4.25
C PRO A 205 5.27 20.18 3.69
N GLY A 206 4.35 19.77 4.57
CA GLY A 206 3.22 18.89 4.23
C GLY A 206 3.54 17.40 4.31
N VAL A 207 4.75 16.99 4.71
CA VAL A 207 5.11 15.60 4.98
C VAL A 207 5.16 15.38 6.49
N GLY A 208 4.07 14.82 7.03
CA GLY A 208 3.96 14.52 8.46
C GLY A 208 4.12 13.04 8.78
N GLU A 209 4.04 12.72 10.07
CA GLU A 209 4.14 11.37 10.62
C GLU A 209 3.27 10.34 9.89
N TRP A 210 2.01 10.65 9.59
CA TRP A 210 1.12 9.74 8.85
C TRP A 210 1.65 9.42 7.44
N THR A 211 2.21 10.42 6.74
CA THR A 211 2.75 10.24 5.37
C THR A 211 3.98 9.33 5.39
N ILE A 212 4.82 9.51 6.41
CA ILE A 212 6.03 8.71 6.62
C ILE A 212 5.67 7.28 7.04
N ALA A 213 4.71 7.10 7.97
CA ALA A 213 4.20 5.79 8.34
C ALA A 213 3.57 5.06 7.14
N HIS A 214 2.87 5.78 6.26
CA HIS A 214 2.31 5.23 5.03
C HIS A 214 3.42 4.79 4.06
N LEU A 215 4.47 5.60 3.88
CA LEU A 215 5.66 5.21 3.11
C LEU A 215 6.32 3.96 3.70
N ASN A 216 6.52 3.92 5.01
CA ASN A 216 7.13 2.80 5.69
C ASN A 216 6.35 1.50 5.46
N LEU A 217 5.02 1.53 5.58
CA LEU A 217 4.18 0.34 5.39
C LEU A 217 4.15 -0.12 3.93
N PHE A 218 3.83 0.78 3.00
CA PHE A 218 3.52 0.42 1.62
C PHE A 218 4.71 0.50 0.66
N GLY A 219 5.75 1.29 0.99
CA GLY A 219 6.94 1.49 0.16
C GLY A 219 8.18 0.78 0.69
N ARG A 220 8.29 0.60 2.03
CA ARG A 220 9.45 -0.05 2.68
C ARG A 220 9.12 -1.38 3.36
N GLY A 221 7.85 -1.76 3.40
CA GLY A 221 7.39 -3.05 3.94
C GLY A 221 7.47 -3.20 5.46
N ARG A 222 7.55 -2.09 6.21
CA ARG A 222 7.60 -2.09 7.68
C ARG A 222 6.22 -2.26 8.30
N TYR A 223 6.07 -3.24 9.18
CA TYR A 223 4.80 -3.53 9.87
C TYR A 223 4.69 -2.92 11.26
N ASP A 224 5.76 -2.37 11.81
CA ASP A 224 5.86 -1.76 13.13
C ASP A 224 5.41 -0.29 13.18
N VAL A 225 4.70 0.17 12.15
CA VAL A 225 4.26 1.56 11.99
C VAL A 225 2.78 1.76 12.33
N PRO A 226 2.45 2.52 13.40
CA PRO A 226 1.07 2.77 13.77
C PRO A 226 0.47 3.89 12.91
N LEU A 227 -0.44 3.55 12.00
CA LEU A 227 -1.21 4.51 11.19
C LEU A 227 -2.43 5.07 11.95
N ALA A 228 -2.24 5.47 13.22
CA ALA A 228 -3.35 5.87 14.10
C ALA A 228 -4.14 7.10 13.59
N LYS A 229 -3.43 8.01 12.90
CA LYS A 229 -4.00 9.21 12.26
C LYS A 229 -4.91 8.89 11.07
N ASP A 230 -4.84 7.67 10.53
CA ASP A 230 -5.58 7.28 9.33
C ASP A 230 -7.09 7.17 9.61
N VAL A 231 -7.86 8.11 9.05
CA VAL A 231 -9.31 8.17 9.21
C VAL A 231 -9.98 6.94 8.60
N GLY A 232 -9.47 6.42 7.47
CA GLY A 232 -9.99 5.24 6.81
C GLY A 232 -9.83 3.98 7.67
N MET A 233 -8.66 3.81 8.28
CA MET A 233 -8.37 2.71 9.20
C MET A 233 -9.19 2.82 10.50
N ARG A 234 -9.29 4.02 11.09
CA ARG A 234 -10.17 4.26 12.25
C ARG A 234 -11.63 3.95 11.96
N ASN A 235 -12.11 4.33 10.78
CA ASN A 235 -13.47 4.02 10.36
C ASN A 235 -13.67 2.52 10.10
N ALA A 236 -12.66 1.82 9.58
CA ALA A 236 -12.71 0.37 9.46
C ALA A 236 -12.75 -0.30 10.85
N TYR A 237 -11.91 0.15 11.78
CA TYR A 237 -11.94 -0.31 13.17
C TYR A 237 -13.31 -0.07 13.81
N ALA A 238 -13.88 1.14 13.67
CA ALA A 238 -15.21 1.46 14.20
C ALA A 238 -16.29 0.47 13.74
N ARG A 239 -16.28 0.10 12.45
CA ARG A 239 -17.21 -0.91 11.89
C ARG A 239 -16.99 -2.30 12.48
N VAL A 240 -15.73 -2.74 12.59
CA VAL A 240 -15.41 -4.06 13.16
C VAL A 240 -15.70 -4.10 14.66
N ALA A 241 -15.53 -3.00 15.38
CA ALA A 241 -15.88 -2.86 16.79
C ALA A 241 -17.39 -2.62 17.01
N GLY A 242 -18.20 -2.45 15.95
CA GLY A 242 -19.63 -2.18 16.08
C GLY A 242 -19.97 -0.83 16.71
N VAL A 243 -19.05 0.14 16.67
CA VAL A 243 -19.27 1.51 17.15
C VAL A 243 -19.54 2.45 15.97
N ARG A 244 -19.97 3.68 16.27
CA ARG A 244 -20.34 4.66 15.25
C ARG A 244 -19.09 5.07 14.45
N THR A 245 -19.14 4.95 13.12
CA THR A 245 -18.10 5.46 12.21
C THR A 245 -17.80 6.94 12.52
N GLY A 246 -16.51 7.31 12.54
CA GLY A 246 -16.06 8.65 12.92
C GLY A 246 -16.07 8.96 14.41
N SER A 247 -16.50 8.03 15.30
CA SER A 247 -16.45 8.26 16.75
C SER A 247 -15.12 7.88 17.39
N VAL A 248 -14.29 7.08 16.72
CA VAL A 248 -13.01 6.61 17.27
C VAL A 248 -11.96 7.70 17.11
N THR A 249 -11.36 8.14 18.20
CA THR A 249 -10.29 9.15 18.20
C THR A 249 -8.96 8.54 17.74
N GLU A 250 -7.98 9.41 17.46
CA GLU A 250 -6.61 8.97 17.16
C GLU A 250 -5.99 8.23 18.35
N GLU A 251 -6.12 8.76 19.57
CA GLU A 251 -5.56 8.17 20.79
C GLU A 251 -6.17 6.81 21.12
N GLU A 252 -7.49 6.68 20.95
CA GLU A 252 -8.19 5.41 21.15
C GLU A 252 -7.69 4.35 20.16
N PHE A 253 -7.57 4.71 18.88
CA PHE A 253 -7.09 3.78 17.88
C PHE A 253 -5.61 3.46 18.05
N LYS A 254 -4.78 4.43 18.45
CA LYS A 254 -3.39 4.19 18.80
C LYS A 254 -3.28 3.16 19.93
N THR A 255 -4.07 3.31 20.98
CA THR A 255 -4.11 2.37 22.11
C THR A 255 -4.44 0.95 21.65
N VAL A 256 -5.39 0.82 20.71
CA VAL A 256 -5.71 -0.48 20.09
C VAL A 256 -4.54 -1.02 19.28
N LEU A 257 -3.88 -0.19 18.46
CA LEU A 257 -2.75 -0.62 17.64
C LEU A 257 -1.54 -1.03 18.48
N ASP A 258 -1.29 -0.37 19.61
CA ASP A 258 -0.17 -0.65 20.50
C ASP A 258 -0.22 -2.09 21.07
N LEU A 259 -1.41 -2.70 21.18
CA LEU A 259 -1.61 -4.10 21.58
C LEU A 259 -0.97 -5.10 20.61
N TYR A 260 -0.72 -4.68 19.37
CA TYR A 260 -0.20 -5.53 18.31
C TYR A 260 1.26 -5.28 17.99
N THR A 261 2.01 -4.56 18.83
CA THR A 261 3.46 -4.36 18.66
C THR A 261 4.18 -5.71 18.54
N PRO A 262 5.11 -5.90 17.56
CA PRO A 262 5.63 -4.94 16.57
C PRO A 262 4.92 -4.99 15.19
N PHE A 263 3.65 -5.39 15.15
CA PHE A 263 2.85 -5.60 13.94
C PHE A 263 1.72 -4.58 13.76
N GLN A 264 1.84 -3.36 14.30
CA GLN A 264 0.75 -2.37 14.31
C GLN A 264 0.18 -2.08 12.91
N GLY A 265 1.04 -1.90 11.91
CA GLY A 265 0.65 -1.67 10.52
C GLY A 265 -0.04 -2.89 9.90
N LEU A 266 0.45 -4.10 10.18
CA LEU A 266 -0.18 -5.33 9.70
C LEU A 266 -1.55 -5.55 10.35
N ALA A 267 -1.67 -5.31 11.66
CA ALA A 267 -2.95 -5.36 12.38
C ALA A 267 -3.96 -4.37 11.79
N ALA A 268 -3.54 -3.13 11.53
CA ALA A 268 -4.38 -2.13 10.88
C ALA A 268 -4.89 -2.60 9.51
N MET A 269 -4.04 -3.24 8.70
CA MET A 269 -4.44 -3.80 7.40
C MET A 269 -5.46 -4.94 7.51
N TYR A 270 -5.32 -5.82 8.51
CA TYR A 270 -6.33 -6.85 8.80
C TYR A 270 -7.66 -6.22 9.19
N ILE A 271 -7.65 -5.19 10.04
CA ILE A 271 -8.84 -4.43 10.42
C ILE A 271 -9.52 -3.79 9.20
N VAL A 272 -8.76 -3.13 8.32
CA VAL A 272 -9.27 -2.57 7.05
C VAL A 272 -9.92 -3.65 6.19
N ALA A 273 -9.24 -4.78 6.01
CA ALA A 273 -9.73 -5.89 5.20
C ALA A 273 -11.06 -6.47 5.70
N ALA A 274 -11.32 -6.40 7.00
CA ALA A 274 -12.60 -6.80 7.61
C ALA A 274 -13.68 -5.71 7.54
N GLY A 275 -13.31 -4.45 7.75
CA GLY A 275 -14.23 -3.31 7.81
C GLY A 275 -14.85 -2.88 6.47
N TRP A 276 -14.29 -3.30 5.34
CA TRP A 276 -14.79 -3.00 3.99
C TRP A 276 -15.86 -3.98 3.47
N ARG A 277 -16.26 -5.00 4.25
CA ARG A 277 -17.34 -5.91 3.84
C ARG A 277 -18.71 -5.24 4.01
N PRO A 278 -19.57 -5.18 2.98
CA PRO A 278 -20.98 -4.82 3.16
C PRO A 278 -21.64 -5.78 4.16
N GLY A 279 -22.28 -5.25 5.20
CA GLY A 279 -22.98 -6.05 6.22
C GLY A 279 -22.13 -6.52 7.42
N ALA A 280 -20.88 -6.10 7.55
CA ALA A 280 -20.05 -6.38 8.73
C ALA A 280 -20.56 -5.59 9.97
N ARG A 281 -21.68 -6.01 10.56
CA ARG A 281 -22.02 -5.71 11.96
C ARG A 281 -21.49 -6.85 12.82
N TRP A 282 -20.31 -6.66 13.39
CA TRP A 282 -19.79 -7.60 14.37
C TRP A 282 -20.37 -7.21 15.73
N SER A 283 -21.26 -8.05 16.27
CA SER A 283 -21.84 -7.83 17.58
C SER A 283 -20.79 -8.04 18.68
N GLN A 284 -20.78 -7.08 19.62
CA GLN A 284 -19.95 -7.00 20.82
C GLN A 284 -18.43 -6.86 20.58
N SER A 285 -17.95 -5.62 20.60
CA SER A 285 -16.53 -5.32 20.79
C SER A 285 -16.12 -5.67 22.23
N PRO A 286 -15.05 -6.45 22.42
CA PRO A 286 -14.45 -6.68 23.74
C PRO A 286 -13.60 -5.49 24.23
N HIS A 287 -13.35 -4.48 23.40
CA HIS A 287 -12.66 -3.24 23.76
C HIS A 287 -13.67 -2.12 23.98
N ASP A 288 -14.58 -2.30 24.93
CA ASP A 288 -15.51 -1.25 25.34
C ASP A 288 -14.74 -0.15 26.08
N LEU A 289 -14.31 0.87 25.34
CA LEU A 289 -13.56 2.03 25.86
C LEU A 289 -14.40 2.92 26.81
N ARG A 290 -15.67 2.56 27.06
CA ARG A 290 -16.63 3.35 27.85
C ARG A 290 -16.85 2.87 29.29
N ARG A 291 -16.00 2.00 29.83
CA ARG A 291 -16.03 1.70 31.28
C ARG A 291 -14.78 2.23 31.98
N ARG A 292 -14.88 3.49 32.42
CA ARG A 292 -14.29 3.95 33.68
C ARG A 292 -15.42 4.56 34.50
#